data_AF-J3G9W7-F1
#
_entry.id   AF-J3G9W7-F1
#
_cell.length_a   1.000
_cell.length_b   1.000
_cell.length_c   1.000
_cell.angle_alpha   90.00
_cell.angle_beta   90.00
_cell.angle_gamma   90.00
#
_symmetry.space_group_name_H-M   'P 1'
#
loop_
_entity.id
_entity.type
_entity.pdbx_description
1 polymer ?
#
loop_
_entity_poly.entity_id
_entity_poly.type
_entity_poly.pdbx_seq_one_letter_code
_entity_poly.pdbx_strand_id
1 'polypeptide(L)' 'MHTPPLVLVIALCGGLAACGETSRLQVSDGTGPSPQLPEPNKTLVPTVNIAPAIGWPEG' A
#
# COMPACT_ATOMS: atom_id res chain seq x y z
N MET A 1 23.37 -28.54 -12.70
CA MET A 1 23.97 -27.47 -11.89
C MET A 1 23.20 -26.15 -12.13
N HIS A 2 21.89 -26.12 -11.84
CA HIS A 2 21.00 -24.98 -12.16
C HIS A 2 20.19 -24.48 -10.94
N THR A 3 20.54 -24.95 -9.74
CA THR A 3 19.91 -24.53 -8.48
C THR A 3 20.09 -23.04 -8.14
N PRO A 4 21.26 -22.39 -8.34
CA PRO A 4 21.41 -20.97 -7.97
C PRO A 4 20.53 -19.99 -8.77
N PRO A 5 20.37 -20.09 -10.11
CA PRO A 5 19.51 -19.17 -10.86
C PRO A 5 18.03 -19.36 -10.53
N LEU A 6 17.60 -20.59 -10.20
CA LEU A 6 16.21 -20.87 -9.81
C LEU A 6 15.84 -20.14 -8.50
N VAL A 7 16.74 -20.17 -7.50
CA VAL A 7 16.53 -19.50 -6.21
C VAL A 7 16.45 -17.98 -6.38
N LEU A 8 17.29 -17.40 -7.23
CA LEU A 8 17.27 -15.96 -7.52
C LEU A 8 15.96 -15.52 -8.18
N VAL A 9 15.47 -16.29 -9.16
CA VAL A 9 14.20 -15.99 -9.85
C VAL A 9 13.02 -16.06 -8.87
N ILE A 10 12.98 -17.07 -8.01
CA ILE A 10 11.92 -17.21 -6.99
C ILE A 10 11.93 -16.03 -6.01
N ALA A 11 13.11 -15.61 -5.55
CA ALA A 11 13.25 -14.47 -4.64
C ALA A 11 12.78 -13.15 -5.28
N LEU A 12 13.14 -12.91 -6.54
CA LEU A 12 12.71 -11.72 -7.29
C LEU A 12 11.19 -11.69 -7.50
N CYS A 13 10.58 -12.80 -7.93
CA CYS A 13 9.14 -12.89 -8.12
C CYS A 13 8.38 -12.74 -6.79
N GLY A 14 8.88 -13.32 -5.69
CA GLY A 14 8.28 -13.19 -4.37
C GLY A 14 8.28 -11.76 -3.83
N GLY A 15 9.38 -11.03 -4.00
CA GLY A 15 9.49 -9.63 -3.57
C GLY A 15 8.51 -8.70 -4.30
N LEU A 16 8.31 -8.90 -5.60
CA LEU A 16 7.36 -8.11 -6.39
C LEU A 16 5.90 -8.36 -5.98
N ALA A 17 5.55 -9.61 -5.66
CA ALA A 17 4.21 -9.96 -5.20
C ALA A 17 3.92 -9.46 -3.76
N ALA A 18 4.93 -9.36 -2.91
CA ALA A 18 4.78 -8.95 -1.51
C ALA A 18 4.60 -7.43 -1.31
N CYS A 19 4.99 -6.59 -2.27
CA CYS A 19 4.87 -5.13 -2.17
C CYS A 19 3.51 -4.55 -2.64
N GLY A 20 2.59 -5.37 -3.15
CA GLY A 20 1.31 -4.89 -3.70
C GLY A 20 0.15 -5.06 -2.72
N GLU A 21 -0.21 -4.01 -1.97
CA GLU A 21 -1.53 -3.99 -1.32
C GLU A 21 -2.62 -3.63 -2.34
N THR A 22 -3.78 -4.27 -2.25
CA THR A 22 -4.94 -3.98 -3.11
C THR A 22 -6.06 -3.36 -2.28
N SER A 23 -6.63 -2.25 -2.77
CA SER A 23 -7.77 -1.61 -2.11
C SER A 23 -8.97 -2.57 -2.04
N ARG A 24 -9.58 -2.66 -0.86
CA ARG A 24 -10.82 -3.43 -0.65
C ARG A 24 -12.09 -2.63 -0.94
N LEU A 25 -12.01 -1.30 -0.95
CA LEU A 25 -13.13 -0.41 -1.25
C LEU A 25 -13.15 -0.03 -2.73
N GLN A 26 -14.36 0.21 -3.26
CA GLN A 26 -14.50 0.78 -4.59
C GLN A 26 -14.01 2.23 -4.58
N VAL A 27 -13.59 2.74 -5.75
CA VAL A 27 -13.13 4.13 -5.90
C VAL A 27 -14.20 5.13 -5.45
N SER A 28 -15.47 4.81 -5.72
CA SER A 28 -16.62 5.62 -5.33
C SER A 28 -16.78 5.75 -3.82
N ASP A 29 -16.42 4.72 -3.04
CA ASP A 29 -16.54 4.75 -1.58
C ASP A 29 -15.45 5.63 -0.94
N GLY A 30 -14.34 5.85 -1.63
CA GLY A 30 -13.24 6.72 -1.19
C GLY A 30 -13.34 8.17 -1.68
N THR A 31 -14.41 8.54 -2.40
CA THR A 31 -14.52 9.84 -3.09
C THR A 31 -15.84 10.54 -2.75
N GLY A 32 -15.82 11.86 -2.54
CA GLY A 32 -17.01 12.68 -2.28
C GLY A 32 -17.00 13.33 -0.89
N PRO A 33 -18.10 13.99 -0.47
CA PRO A 33 -18.14 14.77 0.76
C PRO A 33 -18.10 13.93 2.05
N SER A 34 -18.38 12.62 1.96
CA SER A 34 -18.32 11.69 3.08
C SER A 34 -17.75 10.35 2.62
N PRO A 35 -16.41 10.25 2.44
CA PRO A 35 -15.76 9.01 2.04
C PRO A 35 -15.74 8.01 3.21
N GLN A 36 -15.82 6.73 2.90
CA GLN A 36 -15.70 5.65 3.87
C GLN A 36 -14.23 5.39 4.18
N LEU A 37 -13.86 5.47 5.46
CA LEU A 37 -12.50 5.21 5.93
C LEU A 37 -12.37 3.74 6.37
N PRO A 38 -11.47 2.94 5.79
CA PRO A 38 -11.20 1.59 6.27
C PRO A 38 -10.54 1.64 7.65
N GLU A 39 -10.80 0.61 8.46
CA GLU A 39 -10.18 0.48 9.77
C GLU A 39 -8.65 0.29 9.66
N PRO A 40 -7.86 0.75 10.65
CA PRO A 40 -6.41 0.58 10.63
C PRO A 40 -5.99 -0.89 10.52
N ASN A 41 -5.20 -1.22 9.51
CA ASN A 41 -4.64 -2.56 9.32
C ASN A 41 -3.20 -2.62 9.83
N LYS A 42 -2.93 -3.44 10.85
CA LYS A 42 -1.58 -3.65 11.37
C LYS A 42 -0.80 -4.54 10.41
N THR A 43 0.10 -3.95 9.62
CA THR A 43 1.01 -4.67 8.74
C THR A 43 2.44 -4.61 9.28
N LEU A 44 3.38 -5.25 8.57
CA LEU A 44 4.81 -5.16 8.89
C LEU A 44 5.34 -3.73 8.77
N VAL A 45 4.74 -2.93 7.90
CA VAL A 45 5.02 -1.49 7.80
C VAL A 45 4.17 -0.78 8.86
N PRO A 46 4.78 -0.07 9.82
CA PRO A 46 4.03 0.55 10.89
C PRO A 46 3.19 1.73 10.37
N THR A 47 2.08 2.00 11.05
CA THR A 47 1.31 3.23 10.85
C THR A 47 2.20 4.43 11.18
N VAL A 48 2.48 5.27 10.17
CA VAL A 48 3.25 6.51 10.38
C VAL A 48 2.38 7.54 11.11
N ASN A 49 2.99 8.31 12.00
CA ASN A 49 2.33 9.46 12.61
C ASN A 49 2.16 10.55 11.55
N ILE A 50 0.93 10.76 11.08
CA ILE A 50 0.61 11.76 10.06
C ILE A 50 0.69 13.16 10.67
N ALA A 51 1.52 14.01 10.08
CA ALA A 51 1.61 15.42 10.44
C ALA A 51 0.28 16.16 10.15
N PRO A 52 0.00 17.28 10.83
CA PRO A 52 -1.22 18.05 10.60
C PRO A 52 -1.39 18.44 9.12
N ALA A 53 -2.61 18.35 8.61
CA ALA A 53 -2.91 18.77 7.24
C ALA A 53 -2.71 20.29 7.12
N ILE A 54 -1.80 20.72 6.25
CA ILE A 54 -1.62 22.11 5.84
C ILE A 54 -2.37 22.27 4.51
N GLY A 55 -3.34 23.19 4.46
CA GLY A 55 -4.07 23.49 3.22
C GLY A 55 -3.15 24.03 2.12
N TRP A 56 -3.56 23.87 0.87
CA TRP A 56 -2.88 24.50 -0.27
C TRP A 56 -2.97 26.03 -0.18
N PRO A 57 -1.93 26.78 -0.60
CA PRO A 57 -2.02 28.24 -0.68
C PRO A 57 -3.11 28.66 -1.67
N GLU A 58 -3.69 29.84 -1.44
CA GLU A 58 -4.60 30.46 -2.41
C GLU A 58 -3.83 30.76 -3.70
N GLY A 59 -4.43 30.41 -4.84
CA GLY A 59 -3.81 30.48 -6.17
C GLY A 59 -3.73 31.88 -6.76
#